data_AF-A0A7W5FN55-F1
#
_entry.id   AF-A0A7W5FN55-F1
#
_cell.length_a   1.000
_cell.length_b   1.000
_cell.length_c   1.000
_cell.angle_alpha   90.00
_cell.angle_beta   90.00
_cell.angle_gamma   90.00
#
_symmetry.space_group_name_H-M   'P 1'
#
loop_
_entity.id
_entity.type
_entity.pdbx_description
1 polymer ?
#
loop_
_entity_poly.entity_id
_entity_poly.type
_entity_poly.pdbx_seq_one_letter_code
_entity_poly.pdbx_strand_id
1 'polypeptide(L)'
;MKGVRGMKGLKRRREEGMPAATNKAVILEPENSARSSAFMELAMRLAREHEQLKHQCDALRELSSRTAASTSLAGAIPMLTELRGHTSTLLRQLERHSRWEDKELFPYFSRYYKLKMEPTIMPSLWVLEKDHELALQFFASFLQASNSLMGLMVVEELGASLSEVKHSCDDLTQGCLILTSHFQMEEELIYPMAEEILTDMDYLFS
;
A
#
# COMPACT_ATOMS: atom_id res chain seq x y z
N MET A 1 12.15 -57.56 44.86
CA MET A 1 13.18 -57.18 45.85
C MET A 1 12.95 -55.73 46.25
N LYS A 2 12.99 -55.48 47.57
CA LYS A 2 13.26 -54.25 48.36
C LYS A 2 13.48 -52.95 47.55
N GLY A 3 13.00 -51.76 47.92
CA GLY A 3 12.42 -51.23 49.16
C GLY A 3 12.24 -49.71 48.96
N VAL A 4 11.17 -49.10 49.47
CA VAL A 4 11.08 -48.42 50.79
C VAL A 4 11.56 -46.95 50.77
N ARG A 5 10.55 -46.07 50.88
CA ARG A 5 10.41 -44.85 51.72
C ARG A 5 11.46 -43.73 51.64
N GLY A 6 10.94 -42.51 51.59
CA GLY A 6 11.67 -41.30 51.99
C GLY A 6 10.79 -40.05 51.97
N MET A 7 9.98 -39.89 53.01
CA MET A 7 8.98 -38.83 53.20
C MET A 7 9.59 -37.67 54.02
N LYS A 8 8.99 -36.46 53.89
CA LYS A 8 8.98 -35.29 54.81
C LYS A 8 9.92 -34.14 54.44
N GLY A 9 9.36 -32.99 54.09
CA GLY A 9 9.28 -31.80 54.95
C GLY A 9 10.17 -30.70 54.32
N LEU A 10 9.95 -29.39 54.37
CA LEU A 10 9.28 -28.54 55.34
C LEU A 10 9.17 -27.11 54.76
N LYS A 11 8.00 -26.48 54.93
CA LYS A 11 7.66 -25.03 55.03
C LYS A 11 8.53 -23.90 54.41
N ARG A 12 7.82 -23.12 53.58
CA ARG A 12 7.65 -21.65 53.52
C ARG A 12 8.87 -20.72 53.57
N ARG A 13 9.04 -19.93 52.49
CA ARG A 13 9.30 -18.48 52.55
C ARG A 13 8.53 -17.73 51.45
N ARG A 14 7.98 -16.58 51.84
CA ARG A 14 7.43 -15.52 50.97
C ARG A 14 8.57 -14.62 50.52
N GLU A 15 8.61 -14.28 49.24
CA GLU A 15 9.13 -13.03 48.63
C GLU A 15 8.22 -12.83 47.40
N GLU A 16 7.19 -11.97 47.47
CA GLU A 16 7.21 -10.55 47.08
C GLU A 16 7.62 -10.28 45.62
N GLY A 17 6.61 -9.91 44.82
CA GLY A 17 6.67 -8.80 43.86
C GLY A 17 7.27 -9.06 42.48
N MET A 18 6.40 -9.28 41.48
CA MET A 18 6.49 -8.64 40.15
C MET A 18 5.10 -8.74 39.47
N PRO A 19 4.46 -7.62 39.07
CA PRO A 19 3.24 -7.69 38.28
C PRO A 19 3.54 -8.19 36.86
N ALA A 20 2.69 -9.08 36.40
CA ALA A 20 2.67 -9.59 35.03
C ALA A 20 2.50 -8.43 34.03
N ALA A 21 3.48 -8.25 33.15
CA ALA A 21 3.32 -7.47 31.93
C ALA A 21 2.36 -8.22 31.01
N THR A 22 1.06 -8.00 31.22
CA THR A 22 0.05 -8.32 30.22
C THR A 22 -0.03 -7.11 29.29
N ASN A 23 0.46 -7.31 28.06
CA ASN A 23 0.22 -6.43 26.93
C ASN A 23 -1.25 -6.07 26.87
N LYS A 24 -1.58 -4.87 27.35
CA LYS A 24 -2.84 -4.24 26.99
C LYS A 24 -2.69 -3.80 25.56
N ALA A 25 -3.42 -4.45 24.67
CA ALA A 25 -3.79 -3.87 23.40
C ALA A 25 -4.27 -2.43 23.69
N VAL A 26 -3.68 -1.46 23.01
CA VAL A 26 -4.15 -0.08 23.03
C VAL A 26 -5.50 -0.09 22.32
N ILE A 27 -6.55 -0.31 23.10
CA ILE A 27 -7.92 -0.07 22.69
C ILE A 27 -8.03 1.46 22.70
N LEU A 28 -8.09 2.04 21.50
CA LEU A 28 -8.44 3.44 21.30
C LEU A 28 -9.91 3.60 21.71
N GLU A 29 -10.15 3.84 22.99
CA GLU A 29 -11.48 4.18 23.52
C GLU A 29 -11.92 5.54 22.90
N PRO A 30 -13.14 5.64 22.36
CA PRO A 30 -13.58 6.75 21.51
C PRO A 30 -14.10 7.96 22.30
N GLU A 31 -13.72 8.14 23.57
CA GLU A 31 -14.32 9.14 24.44
C GLU A 31 -13.25 10.01 25.11
N ASN A 32 -12.64 10.93 24.35
CA ASN A 32 -12.13 12.25 24.81
C ASN A 32 -11.20 13.00 23.81
N SER A 33 -11.47 13.01 22.49
CA SER A 33 -10.94 14.08 21.63
C SER A 33 -12.10 14.79 20.91
N ALA A 34 -12.45 15.97 21.40
CA ALA A 34 -13.52 16.77 20.86
C ALA A 34 -13.10 17.30 19.48
N ARG A 35 -13.62 16.64 18.44
CA ARG A 35 -13.45 16.84 16.99
C ARG A 35 -12.25 16.08 16.41
N SER A 36 -12.57 15.07 15.59
CA SER A 36 -11.69 14.64 14.51
C SER A 36 -11.23 15.91 13.79
N SER A 37 -9.97 16.29 13.95
CA SER A 37 -9.47 17.46 13.23
C SER A 37 -9.64 17.17 11.74
N ALA A 38 -9.92 18.19 10.91
CA ALA A 38 -10.03 18.00 9.46
C ALA A 38 -8.80 17.26 8.89
N PHE A 39 -7.67 17.40 9.57
CA PHE A 39 -6.43 16.72 9.26
C PHE A 39 -6.44 15.21 9.58
N MET A 40 -7.01 14.78 10.71
CA MET A 40 -7.22 13.35 11.02
C MET A 40 -8.11 12.70 9.94
N GLU A 41 -9.15 13.38 9.48
CA GLU A 41 -10.02 12.87 8.42
C GLU A 41 -9.27 12.66 7.09
N LEU A 42 -8.37 13.58 6.73
CA LEU A 42 -7.51 13.47 5.55
C LEU A 42 -6.54 12.29 5.67
N ALA A 43 -5.85 12.15 6.81
CA ALA A 43 -4.90 11.05 7.04
C ALA A 43 -5.60 9.67 7.03
N MET A 44 -6.78 9.57 7.66
CA MET A 44 -7.59 8.34 7.62
C MET A 44 -8.07 8.02 6.21
N ARG A 45 -8.36 9.04 5.39
CA ARG A 45 -8.76 8.83 3.99
C ARG A 45 -7.58 8.32 3.15
N LEU A 46 -6.41 8.93 3.30
CA LEU A 46 -5.18 8.50 2.64
C LEU A 46 -4.91 7.01 2.91
N ALA A 47 -4.91 6.62 4.19
CA ALA A 47 -4.68 5.24 4.61
C ALA A 47 -5.64 4.24 3.97
N ARG A 48 -6.94 4.55 3.95
CA ARG A 48 -7.95 3.68 3.34
C ARG A 48 -7.79 3.58 1.82
N GLU A 49 -7.54 4.71 1.15
CA GLU A 49 -7.37 4.71 -0.31
C GLU A 49 -6.10 3.96 -0.71
N HIS A 50 -4.99 4.12 0.02
CA HIS A 50 -3.75 3.36 -0.19
C HIS A 50 -3.94 1.86 0.02
N GLU A 51 -4.58 1.44 1.12
CA GLU A 51 -4.86 0.02 1.38
C GLU A 51 -5.67 -0.59 0.22
N GLN A 52 -6.71 0.10 -0.24
CA GLN A 52 -7.52 -0.32 -1.37
C GLN A 52 -6.70 -0.44 -2.68
N LEU A 53 -5.85 0.56 -2.98
CA LEU A 53 -5.03 0.56 -4.19
C LEU A 53 -3.95 -0.52 -4.16
N LYS A 54 -3.30 -0.74 -3.00
CA LYS A 54 -2.33 -1.83 -2.77
C LYS A 54 -2.98 -3.20 -2.98
N HIS A 55 -4.19 -3.42 -2.47
CA HIS A 55 -4.93 -4.66 -2.71
C HIS A 55 -5.23 -4.90 -4.20
N GLN A 56 -5.51 -3.84 -4.97
CA GLN A 56 -5.70 -3.98 -6.42
C GLN A 56 -4.39 -4.32 -7.13
N CYS A 57 -3.27 -3.72 -6.71
CA CYS A 57 -1.94 -4.08 -7.21
C CYS A 57 -1.64 -5.56 -6.95
N ASP A 58 -1.91 -6.07 -5.76
CA ASP A 58 -1.66 -7.48 -5.42
C ASP A 58 -2.55 -8.43 -6.24
N ALA A 59 -3.84 -8.12 -6.38
CA ALA A 59 -4.75 -8.91 -7.23
C ALA A 59 -4.30 -8.93 -8.69
N LEU A 60 -3.84 -7.78 -9.23
CA LEU A 60 -3.28 -7.69 -10.58
C LEU A 60 -2.02 -8.54 -10.72
N ARG A 61 -1.12 -8.52 -9.73
CA ARG A 61 0.12 -9.31 -9.75
C ARG A 61 -0.18 -10.82 -9.74
N GLU A 62 -1.15 -11.26 -8.95
CA GLU A 62 -1.57 -12.66 -8.92
C GLU A 62 -2.12 -13.10 -10.28
N LEU A 63 -3.06 -12.32 -10.84
CA LEU A 63 -3.64 -12.62 -12.16
C LEU A 63 -2.59 -12.53 -13.27
N SER A 64 -1.64 -11.60 -13.17
CA SER A 64 -0.53 -11.42 -14.11
C SER A 64 0.38 -12.64 -14.11
N SER A 65 0.75 -13.14 -12.94
CA SER A 65 1.54 -14.36 -12.77
C SER A 65 0.85 -15.59 -13.39
N ARG A 66 -0.46 -15.74 -13.15
CA ARG A 66 -1.26 -16.82 -13.76
C ARG A 66 -1.32 -16.71 -15.29
N THR A 67 -1.45 -15.50 -15.81
CA THR A 67 -1.49 -15.23 -17.26
C THR A 67 -0.15 -15.54 -17.91
N ALA A 68 0.95 -15.10 -17.29
CA ALA A 68 2.32 -15.38 -17.74
C ALA A 68 2.68 -16.87 -17.71
N ALA A 69 2.06 -17.64 -16.81
CA ALA A 69 2.24 -19.09 -16.70
C ALA A 69 1.38 -19.89 -17.70
N SER A 70 0.53 -19.25 -18.50
CA SER A 70 -0.30 -19.94 -19.48
C SER A 70 0.55 -20.67 -20.53
N THR A 71 0.16 -21.91 -20.85
CA THR A 71 0.82 -22.74 -21.87
C THR A 71 0.23 -22.59 -23.26
N SER A 72 -0.83 -21.80 -23.41
CA SER A 72 -1.49 -21.54 -24.69
C SER A 72 -2.05 -20.13 -24.77
N LEU A 73 -2.05 -19.56 -25.97
CA LEU A 73 -2.63 -18.25 -26.21
C LEU A 73 -4.15 -18.27 -25.97
N ALA A 74 -4.83 -19.34 -26.36
CA ALA A 74 -6.26 -19.52 -26.11
C ALA A 74 -6.63 -19.41 -24.61
N GLY A 75 -5.77 -19.93 -23.72
CA GLY A 75 -5.92 -19.75 -22.28
C GLY A 75 -5.50 -18.35 -21.80
N ALA A 76 -4.48 -17.76 -22.40
CA ALA A 76 -3.94 -16.46 -22.00
C ALA A 76 -4.87 -15.28 -22.34
N ILE A 77 -5.53 -15.29 -23.49
CA ILE A 77 -6.40 -14.20 -23.97
C ILE A 77 -7.47 -13.77 -22.96
N PRO A 78 -8.33 -14.67 -22.43
CA PRO A 78 -9.37 -14.24 -21.52
C PRO A 78 -8.78 -13.61 -20.25
N MET A 79 -7.67 -14.15 -19.74
CA MET A 79 -6.97 -13.59 -18.58
C MET A 79 -6.33 -12.22 -18.91
N LEU A 80 -5.77 -12.05 -20.11
CA LEU A 80 -5.23 -10.77 -20.57
C LEU A 80 -6.33 -9.70 -20.70
N THR A 81 -7.53 -10.10 -21.14
CA THR A 81 -8.70 -9.22 -21.22
C THR A 81 -9.12 -8.77 -19.81
N GLU A 82 -9.16 -9.69 -18.86
CA GLU A 82 -9.45 -9.40 -17.44
C GLU A 82 -8.40 -8.46 -16.83
N LEU A 83 -7.11 -8.74 -17.04
CA LEU A 83 -6.00 -7.87 -16.60
C LEU A 83 -6.17 -6.44 -17.10
N ARG A 84 -6.48 -6.25 -18.38
CA ARG A 84 -6.71 -4.91 -18.94
C ARG A 84 -7.86 -4.18 -18.25
N GLY A 85 -8.96 -4.88 -17.96
CA GLY A 85 -10.11 -4.32 -17.26
C GLY A 85 -9.75 -3.88 -15.83
N HIS A 86 -9.00 -4.71 -15.13
CA HIS A 86 -8.54 -4.43 -13.76
C HIS A 86 -7.51 -3.29 -13.74
N THR A 87 -6.53 -3.29 -14.64
CA THR A 87 -5.53 -2.22 -14.78
C THR A 87 -6.19 -0.88 -15.10
N SER A 88 -7.15 -0.86 -16.03
CA SER A 88 -7.90 0.36 -16.36
C SER A 88 -8.69 0.88 -15.16
N THR A 89 -9.19 -0.02 -14.31
CA THR A 89 -9.92 0.35 -13.10
C THR A 89 -8.99 0.92 -12.04
N LEU A 90 -7.83 0.30 -11.81
CA LEU A 90 -6.78 0.81 -10.94
C LEU A 90 -6.35 2.23 -11.36
N LEU A 91 -6.02 2.43 -12.64
CA LEU A 91 -5.57 3.73 -13.14
C LEU A 91 -6.59 4.85 -12.96
N ARG A 92 -7.89 4.57 -13.14
CA ARG A 92 -8.94 5.57 -12.86
C ARG A 92 -9.05 5.92 -11.38
N GLN A 93 -8.86 4.93 -10.50
CA GLN A 93 -8.88 5.17 -9.06
C GLN A 93 -7.64 5.94 -8.61
N LEU A 94 -6.47 5.59 -9.15
CA LEU A 94 -5.23 6.31 -8.92
C LEU A 94 -5.32 7.76 -9.38
N GLU A 95 -5.85 8.02 -10.57
CA GLU A 95 -6.05 9.40 -11.05
C GLU A 95 -6.99 10.19 -10.12
N ARG A 96 -8.08 9.57 -9.65
CA ARG A 96 -9.00 10.20 -8.71
C ARG A 96 -8.31 10.51 -7.37
N HIS A 97 -7.47 9.59 -6.91
CA HIS A 97 -6.69 9.70 -5.69
C HIS A 97 -5.69 10.86 -5.79
N SER A 98 -4.82 10.87 -6.80
CA SER A 98 -3.84 11.95 -6.99
C SER A 98 -4.47 13.33 -7.16
N ARG A 99 -5.61 13.42 -7.87
CA ARG A 99 -6.38 14.67 -7.98
C ARG A 99 -6.93 15.15 -6.63
N TRP A 100 -7.26 14.23 -5.73
CA TRP A 100 -7.69 14.59 -4.39
C TRP A 100 -6.51 15.06 -3.55
N GLU A 101 -5.37 14.38 -3.63
CA GLU A 101 -4.15 14.77 -2.92
C GLU A 101 -3.70 16.19 -3.28
N ASP A 102 -3.66 16.50 -4.58
CA ASP A 102 -3.32 17.82 -5.11
C ASP A 102 -4.25 18.94 -4.63
N LYS A 103 -5.55 18.63 -4.48
CA LYS A 103 -6.58 19.63 -4.18
C LYS A 103 -6.82 19.83 -2.70
N GLU A 104 -6.63 18.79 -1.92
CA GLU A 104 -6.99 18.77 -0.50
C GLU A 104 -5.77 18.47 0.36
N LEU A 105 -5.12 17.31 0.18
CA LEU A 105 -4.07 16.85 1.10
C LEU A 105 -2.82 17.75 1.08
N PHE A 106 -2.16 17.89 -0.06
CA PHE A 106 -0.90 18.64 -0.18
C PHE A 106 -1.03 20.14 0.13
N PRO A 107 -2.14 20.83 -0.21
CA PRO A 107 -2.37 22.20 0.24
C PRO A 107 -2.41 22.35 1.77
N TYR A 108 -2.99 21.37 2.48
CA TYR A 108 -3.01 21.37 3.95
C TYR A 108 -1.58 21.25 4.53
N PHE A 109 -0.77 20.31 4.04
CA PHE A 109 0.64 20.17 4.44
C PHE A 109 1.47 21.40 4.12
N SER A 110 1.31 21.93 2.90
CA SER A 110 2.02 23.13 2.46
C SER A 110 1.74 24.33 3.34
N ARG A 111 0.49 24.50 3.81
CA ARG A 111 0.13 25.60 4.72
C ARG A 111 0.78 25.43 6.10
N TYR A 112 0.80 24.20 6.63
CA TYR A 112 1.39 23.92 7.94
C TYR A 112 2.92 24.12 7.93
N TYR A 113 3.63 23.52 6.98
CA TYR A 113 5.09 23.58 6.94
C TYR A 113 5.66 24.90 6.41
N LYS A 114 4.90 25.66 5.61
CA LYS A 114 5.27 27.07 5.32
C LYS A 114 5.31 27.92 6.58
N LEU A 115 4.51 27.59 7.61
CA LEU A 115 4.57 28.27 8.90
C LEU A 115 5.79 27.83 9.73
N LYS A 116 6.29 26.61 9.54
CA LYS A 116 7.47 26.07 10.26
C LYS A 116 8.82 26.31 9.57
N MET A 117 8.87 26.90 8.37
CA MET A 117 10.10 27.24 7.63
C MET A 117 11.12 26.09 7.47
N GLU A 118 10.68 24.87 7.14
CA GLU A 118 11.61 23.74 6.92
C GLU A 118 11.85 23.44 5.42
N PRO A 119 13.13 23.41 4.95
CA PRO A 119 13.49 23.16 3.56
C PRO A 119 13.75 21.67 3.21
N THR A 120 13.46 20.72 4.10
CA THR A 120 13.94 19.33 4.04
C THR A 120 13.06 18.35 3.24
N ILE A 121 11.80 18.72 2.93
CA ILE A 121 10.81 17.79 2.36
C ILE A 121 10.91 17.66 0.82
N MET A 122 11.51 18.66 0.15
CA MET A 122 11.49 18.76 -1.32
C MET A 122 12.17 17.60 -2.08
N PRO A 123 13.33 17.07 -1.65
CA PRO A 123 13.95 15.94 -2.35
C PRO A 123 13.08 14.67 -2.30
N SER A 124 12.41 14.42 -1.18
CA SER A 124 11.56 13.22 -1.01
C SER A 124 10.29 13.30 -1.86
N LEU A 125 9.68 14.48 -1.98
CA LEU A 125 8.52 14.70 -2.86
C LEU A 125 8.88 14.48 -4.34
N TRP A 126 10.07 14.91 -4.75
CA TRP A 126 10.51 14.70 -6.13
C TRP A 126 10.72 13.21 -6.46
N VAL A 127 11.27 12.43 -5.52
CA VAL A 127 11.40 10.96 -5.69
C VAL A 127 10.02 10.31 -5.82
N LEU A 128 9.06 10.70 -4.97
CA LEU A 128 7.68 10.20 -5.06
C LEU A 128 7.03 10.49 -6.42
N GLU A 129 7.19 11.71 -6.93
CA GLU A 129 6.66 12.09 -8.25
C GLU A 129 7.27 11.23 -9.37
N LYS A 130 8.58 10.98 -9.31
CA LYS A 130 9.27 10.15 -10.32
C LYS A 130 8.87 8.68 -10.25
N ASP A 131 8.71 8.12 -9.06
CA ASP A 131 8.23 6.74 -8.88
C ASP A 131 6.81 6.58 -9.42
N HIS A 132 5.93 7.57 -9.17
CA HIS A 132 4.58 7.58 -9.71
C HIS A 132 4.57 7.61 -11.24
N GLU A 133 5.32 8.55 -11.86
CA GLU A 133 5.47 8.63 -13.31
C GLU A 133 6.00 7.32 -13.92
N LEU A 134 6.99 6.71 -13.27
CA LEU A 134 7.59 5.45 -13.74
C LEU A 134 6.57 4.30 -13.67
N ALA A 135 5.81 4.19 -12.59
CA ALA A 135 4.75 3.19 -12.48
C ALA A 135 3.72 3.34 -13.63
N LEU A 136 3.29 4.57 -13.92
CA LEU A 136 2.36 4.85 -15.02
C LEU A 136 2.92 4.44 -16.39
N GLN A 137 4.22 4.62 -16.63
CA GLN A 137 4.86 4.19 -17.88
C GLN A 137 4.78 2.66 -18.06
N PHE A 138 5.01 1.89 -16.99
CA PHE A 138 4.87 0.43 -17.04
C PHE A 138 3.42 0.00 -17.31
N PHE A 139 2.44 0.64 -16.65
CA PHE A 139 1.02 0.36 -16.94
C PHE A 139 0.65 0.70 -18.39
N ALA A 140 1.16 1.82 -18.92
CA ALA A 140 0.94 2.20 -20.32
C ALA A 140 1.58 1.19 -21.29
N SER A 141 2.81 0.74 -21.01
CA SER A 141 3.50 -0.30 -21.78
C SER A 141 2.68 -1.59 -21.85
N PHE A 142 2.20 -2.07 -20.69
CA PHE A 142 1.31 -3.23 -20.62
C PHE A 142 0.03 -3.05 -21.45
N LEU A 143 -0.67 -1.92 -21.30
CA LEU A 143 -1.92 -1.66 -22.03
C LEU A 143 -1.70 -1.57 -23.53
N GLN A 144 -0.58 -1.00 -23.98
CA GLN A 144 -0.21 -0.93 -25.38
C GLN A 144 0.13 -2.32 -25.93
N ALA A 145 1.03 -3.06 -25.25
CA ALA A 145 1.45 -4.39 -25.66
C ALA A 145 0.26 -5.36 -25.73
N SER A 146 -0.59 -5.36 -24.69
CA SER A 146 -1.80 -6.19 -24.68
C SER A 146 -2.82 -5.80 -25.75
N ASN A 147 -2.85 -4.53 -26.18
CA ASN A 147 -3.73 -4.10 -27.27
C ASN A 147 -3.24 -4.63 -28.61
N SER A 148 -1.92 -4.53 -28.85
CA SER A 148 -1.28 -5.09 -30.04
C SER A 148 -1.47 -6.60 -30.12
N LEU A 149 -1.27 -7.32 -29.00
CA LEU A 149 -1.48 -8.76 -28.93
C LEU A 149 -2.92 -9.14 -29.30
N MET A 150 -3.92 -8.48 -28.73
CA MET A 150 -5.32 -8.75 -29.10
C MET A 150 -5.62 -8.42 -30.57
N GLY A 151 -5.01 -7.38 -31.13
CA GLY A 151 -5.19 -6.99 -32.53
C GLY A 151 -4.62 -8.01 -33.52
N LEU A 152 -3.41 -8.53 -33.27
CA LEU A 152 -2.77 -9.54 -34.13
C LEU A 152 -3.57 -10.85 -34.20
N MET A 153 -4.25 -11.19 -33.11
CA MET A 153 -5.06 -12.42 -33.04
C MET A 153 -6.35 -12.37 -33.87
N VAL A 154 -6.83 -11.18 -34.22
CA VAL A 154 -7.99 -11.00 -35.11
C VAL A 154 -7.60 -11.27 -36.57
N VAL A 155 -6.32 -11.15 -36.92
CA VAL A 155 -5.83 -11.19 -38.32
C VAL A 155 -5.31 -12.57 -38.73
N GLU A 156 -5.42 -13.61 -37.88
CA GLU A 156 -4.79 -14.93 -38.09
C GLU A 156 -3.29 -14.83 -38.46
N GLU A 157 -2.63 -13.71 -38.11
CA GLU A 157 -1.18 -13.57 -38.26
C GLU A 157 -0.51 -14.37 -37.15
N LEU A 158 0.30 -15.35 -37.57
CA LEU A 158 1.08 -16.29 -36.75
C LEU A 158 2.17 -15.64 -35.86
N GLY A 159 2.04 -14.36 -35.51
CA GLY A 159 3.10 -13.56 -34.89
C GLY A 159 3.06 -13.52 -33.36
N ALA A 160 1.87 -13.57 -32.75
CA ALA A 160 1.77 -13.41 -31.30
C ALA A 160 2.38 -14.61 -30.56
N SER A 161 3.40 -14.35 -29.75
CA SER A 161 4.07 -15.39 -28.95
C SER A 161 3.66 -15.32 -27.49
N LEU A 162 3.57 -16.49 -26.83
CA LEU A 162 3.45 -16.55 -25.37
C LEU A 162 4.55 -15.77 -24.64
N SER A 163 5.71 -15.58 -25.28
CA SER A 163 6.78 -14.73 -24.74
C SER A 163 6.38 -13.26 -24.64
N GLU A 164 5.61 -12.75 -25.59
CA GLU A 164 5.14 -11.35 -25.58
C GLU A 164 4.05 -11.14 -24.52
N VAL A 165 3.16 -12.12 -24.36
CA VAL A 165 2.20 -12.14 -23.24
C VAL A 165 2.95 -12.06 -21.92
N LYS A 166 3.96 -12.92 -21.72
CA LYS A 166 4.78 -12.92 -20.51
C LYS A 166 5.47 -11.58 -20.29
N HIS A 167 6.08 -11.01 -21.31
CA HIS A 167 6.73 -9.70 -21.21
C HIS A 167 5.74 -8.60 -20.79
N SER A 168 4.54 -8.57 -21.37
CA SER A 168 3.51 -7.60 -20.96
C SER A 168 3.08 -7.81 -19.50
N CYS A 169 3.02 -9.05 -19.03
CA CYS A 169 2.71 -9.38 -17.63
C CYS A 169 3.85 -8.94 -16.69
N ASP A 170 5.10 -9.03 -17.12
CA ASP A 170 6.27 -8.54 -16.37
C ASP A 170 6.20 -7.01 -16.22
N ASP A 171 5.86 -6.27 -17.28
CA ASP A 171 5.65 -4.81 -17.23
C ASP A 171 4.56 -4.43 -16.22
N LEU A 172 3.40 -5.10 -16.29
CA LEU A 172 2.31 -4.86 -15.36
C LEU A 172 2.72 -5.13 -13.90
N THR A 173 3.44 -6.23 -13.67
CA THR A 173 3.93 -6.61 -12.34
C THR A 173 4.89 -5.56 -11.80
N GLN A 174 5.78 -5.05 -12.64
CA GLN A 174 6.73 -4.00 -12.28
C GLN A 174 6.02 -2.69 -11.93
N GLY A 175 5.01 -2.29 -12.72
CA GLY A 175 4.17 -1.12 -12.42
C GLY A 175 3.49 -1.23 -11.05
N CYS A 176 2.91 -2.38 -10.74
CA CYS A 176 2.31 -2.64 -9.42
C CYS A 176 3.32 -2.56 -8.27
N LEU A 177 4.54 -3.11 -8.45
CA LEU A 177 5.58 -3.08 -7.41
C LEU A 177 6.05 -1.66 -7.11
N ILE A 178 6.31 -0.87 -8.16
CA ILE A 178 6.74 0.53 -8.01
C ILE A 178 5.63 1.33 -7.34
N LEU A 179 4.37 1.16 -7.76
CA LEU A 179 3.26 1.89 -7.18
C LEU A 179 3.02 1.54 -5.69
N THR A 180 3.15 0.26 -5.32
CA THR A 180 3.07 -0.14 -3.91
C THR A 180 4.20 0.48 -3.08
N SER A 181 5.42 0.54 -3.63
CA SER A 181 6.57 1.20 -2.98
C SER A 181 6.35 2.71 -2.83
N HIS A 182 5.78 3.35 -3.85
CA HIS A 182 5.41 4.77 -3.83
C HIS A 182 4.47 5.08 -2.67
N PHE A 183 3.36 4.33 -2.54
CA PHE A 183 2.45 4.52 -1.41
C PHE A 183 3.12 4.30 -0.06
N GLN A 184 4.01 3.30 0.06
CA GLN A 184 4.73 3.06 1.31
C GLN A 184 5.63 4.25 1.67
N MET A 185 6.40 4.76 0.71
CA MET A 185 7.27 5.91 0.95
C MET A 185 6.46 7.17 1.28
N GLU A 186 5.31 7.36 0.63
CA GLU A 186 4.41 8.46 0.94
C GLU A 186 3.84 8.35 2.36
N GLU A 187 3.42 7.17 2.79
CA GLU A 187 2.97 6.92 4.16
C GLU A 187 4.07 7.18 5.20
N GLU A 188 5.29 6.75 4.92
CA GLU A 188 6.47 6.97 5.77
C GLU A 188 6.84 8.46 5.90
N LEU A 189 6.45 9.30 4.93
CA LEU A 189 6.60 10.75 5.01
C LEU A 189 5.38 11.39 5.68
N ILE A 190 4.18 11.05 5.25
CA ILE A 190 2.94 11.74 5.61
C ILE A 190 2.50 11.43 7.04
N TYR A 191 2.61 10.17 7.49
CA TYR A 191 2.11 9.81 8.83
C TYR A 191 2.91 10.45 9.97
N PRO A 192 4.26 10.54 9.94
CA PRO A 192 4.99 11.29 10.96
C PRO A 192 4.62 12.78 10.99
N MET A 193 4.48 13.40 9.81
CA MET A 193 4.01 14.78 9.70
C MET A 193 2.60 14.94 10.28
N ALA A 194 1.78 13.91 10.12
CA ALA A 194 0.43 13.89 10.63
C ALA A 194 0.37 13.85 12.15
N GLU A 195 1.19 13.01 12.77
CA GLU A 195 1.29 12.94 14.23
C GLU A 195 1.82 14.25 14.83
N GLU A 196 2.77 14.91 14.17
CA GLU A 196 3.30 16.21 14.59
C GLU A 196 2.20 17.28 14.60
N ILE A 197 1.43 17.39 13.52
CA ILE A 197 0.34 18.36 13.38
C ILE A 197 -0.74 18.16 14.46
N LEU A 198 -1.09 16.89 14.74
CA LEU A 198 -2.08 16.56 15.77
C LEU A 198 -1.56 16.91 17.17
N THR A 199 -0.31 16.57 17.46
CA THR A 199 0.34 16.86 18.75
C THR A 199 0.40 18.37 19.00
N ASP A 200 0.81 19.15 18.01
CA ASP A 200 0.89 20.62 18.12
C ASP A 200 -0.49 21.27 18.31
N MET A 201 -1.54 20.73 17.66
CA MET A 201 -2.91 21.19 17.90
C MET A 201 -3.35 20.90 19.33
N ASP A 202 -3.08 19.71 19.86
CA ASP A 202 -3.44 19.35 21.23
C ASP A 202 -2.74 20.26 22.26
N TYR A 203 -1.48 20.63 22.03
CA TYR A 203 -0.75 21.59 22.89
C TYR A 203 -1.27 23.03 22.79
N LEU A 204 -1.77 23.47 21.62
CA LEU A 204 -2.29 24.83 21.44
C LEU A 204 -3.69 25.04 22.00
N PHE A 205 -4.46 23.96 22.18
CA PHE A 205 -5.83 24.00 22.70
C PHE A 205 -5.97 23.41 24.12
N SER A 206 -4.86 23.04 24.77
CA SER A 206 -4.77 22.68 26.20
C SER A 206 -4.38 23.88 27.06
#